data_AF-B0W8Y9-F1
#
_entry.id   AF-B0W8Y9-F1
#
_cell.length_a   1.000
_cell.length_b   1.000
_cell.length_c   1.000
_cell.angle_alpha   90.00
_cell.angle_beta   90.00
_cell.angle_gamma   90.00
#
_symmetry.space_group_name_H-M   'P 1'
#
loop_
_entity.id
_entity.type
_entity.pdbx_description
1 polymer ?
#
loop_
_entity_poly.entity_id
_entity_poly.type
_entity_poly.pdbx_seq_one_letter_code
_entity_poly.pdbx_strand_id
1 'polypeptide(L)'
;MTYKVIAVFGLALIGSWATLAQDRELEEVPSEVSTEKSNNITSFESYLDAFNKKYFAKYRMERRRTAFEKNLEEINSHNREFEEGKSQFRMGLNKFADLDNELYKKQMVRMRDTNHRKMDVEINDEIVGAAAKDVPDSLDWRTKGFVTSPVNQKTCGSCYAFSISYAITGQIMQRIGRLEFVSQQQLVDCSVETGNQGCAGGSLRYTLKYLEKCGGIMRQVDYPYTSSAPRRSSGG
;
A
#
# COMPACT_ATOMS: atom_id res chain seq x y z
N MET A 1 -60.05 0.63 -20.46
CA MET A 1 -60.75 -0.45 -19.74
C MET A 1 -59.68 -1.34 -19.12
N THR A 2 -59.36 -1.07 -17.86
CA THR A 2 -59.82 -1.78 -16.63
C THR A 2 -58.86 -2.90 -16.25
N TYR A 3 -58.21 -2.71 -15.10
CA TYR A 3 -57.27 -3.62 -14.43
C TYR A 3 -57.88 -5.00 -14.14
N LYS A 4 -57.02 -6.01 -14.00
CA LYS A 4 -57.21 -7.08 -12.98
C LYS A 4 -55.87 -7.70 -12.57
N VAL A 5 -55.51 -7.39 -11.34
CA VAL A 5 -54.54 -8.12 -10.49
C VAL A 5 -55.24 -9.39 -10.01
N ILE A 6 -54.58 -10.55 -10.12
CA ILE A 6 -54.86 -11.71 -9.28
C ILE A 6 -53.52 -12.26 -8.79
N ALA A 7 -53.30 -12.14 -7.48
CA ALA A 7 -52.29 -12.87 -6.74
C ALA A 7 -52.82 -14.26 -6.40
N VAL A 8 -52.01 -15.30 -6.55
CA VAL A 8 -52.20 -16.58 -5.87
C VAL A 8 -50.86 -16.99 -5.25
N PHE A 9 -50.89 -17.16 -3.93
CA PHE A 9 -49.81 -17.67 -3.10
C PHE A 9 -49.66 -19.18 -3.32
N GLY A 10 -48.42 -19.62 -3.53
CA GLY A 10 -48.02 -21.03 -3.48
C GLY A 10 -46.68 -21.15 -2.77
N LEU A 11 -46.71 -21.51 -1.49
CA LEU A 11 -45.56 -21.84 -0.65
C LEU A 11 -44.94 -23.16 -1.13
N ALA A 12 -43.64 -23.14 -1.43
CA ALA A 12 -42.77 -24.30 -1.30
C ALA A 12 -41.37 -23.82 -0.90
N LEU A 13 -41.06 -24.08 0.38
CA LEU A 13 -39.70 -24.24 0.92
C LEU A 13 -39.00 -25.32 0.06
N ILE A 14 -37.70 -25.38 -0.21
CA ILE A 14 -36.50 -25.19 0.63
C ILE A 14 -35.31 -25.24 -0.34
N GLY A 15 -34.25 -24.45 -0.11
CA GLY A 15 -32.97 -24.66 -0.80
C GLY A 15 -32.11 -23.42 -0.96
N SER A 16 -31.75 -22.76 0.15
CA SER A 16 -30.77 -21.67 0.17
C SER A 16 -29.39 -22.15 -0.26
N TRP A 17 -28.96 -21.74 -1.45
CA TRP A 17 -27.54 -21.55 -1.79
C TRP A 17 -27.28 -20.06 -2.01
N ALA A 18 -27.57 -19.27 -0.97
CA ALA A 18 -26.98 -17.95 -0.82
C ALA A 18 -25.83 -18.13 0.17
N THR A 19 -24.64 -18.41 -0.34
CA THR A 19 -23.42 -18.43 0.45
C THR A 19 -23.14 -17.00 0.89
N LEU A 20 -23.57 -16.70 2.11
CA LEU A 20 -22.99 -15.76 3.08
C LEU A 20 -21.89 -14.85 2.49
N ALA A 21 -22.30 -13.84 1.73
CA ALA A 21 -21.56 -12.58 1.71
C ALA A 21 -21.80 -11.98 3.10
N GLN A 22 -20.96 -12.39 4.05
CA GLN A 22 -20.93 -11.75 5.35
C GLN A 22 -20.63 -10.29 5.08
N ASP A 23 -21.59 -9.43 5.43
CA ASP A 23 -21.43 -7.99 5.63
C ASP A 23 -20.27 -7.80 6.59
N ARG A 24 -19.05 -7.84 6.04
CA ARG A 24 -17.85 -7.41 6.72
C ARG A 24 -17.85 -5.91 6.49
N GLU A 25 -18.36 -5.21 7.49
CA GLU A 25 -18.09 -3.80 7.74
C GLU A 25 -16.57 -3.63 7.63
N LEU A 26 -16.10 -3.31 6.42
CA LEU A 26 -14.74 -2.91 6.19
C LEU A 26 -14.64 -1.58 6.91
N GLU A 27 -13.90 -1.54 8.02
CA GLU A 27 -13.45 -0.31 8.64
C GLU A 27 -13.03 0.63 7.50
N GLU A 28 -13.79 1.70 7.29
CA GLU A 28 -13.45 2.72 6.30
C GLU A 28 -12.09 3.28 6.70
N VAL A 29 -11.04 2.83 6.02
CA VAL A 29 -9.74 3.50 6.06
C VAL A 29 -10.03 4.90 5.53
N PRO A 30 -9.82 5.97 6.33
CA PRO A 30 -10.16 7.32 5.90
C PRO A 30 -9.55 7.57 4.53
N SER A 31 -10.42 7.71 3.54
CA SER A 31 -10.06 8.01 2.17
C SER A 31 -9.15 9.22 2.16
N GLU A 32 -8.15 9.19 1.27
CA GLU A 32 -7.34 10.35 0.93
C GLU A 32 -8.24 11.60 0.90
N VAL A 33 -7.82 12.65 1.61
CA VAL A 33 -8.53 13.93 1.65
C VAL A 33 -8.80 14.34 0.20
N SER A 34 -10.07 14.43 -0.18
CA SER A 34 -10.47 14.76 -1.55
C SER A 34 -9.77 16.05 -2.00
N THR A 35 -9.45 16.15 -3.28
CA THR A 35 -8.80 17.32 -3.89
C THR A 35 -9.50 18.64 -3.53
N GLU A 36 -10.82 18.62 -3.35
CA GLU A 36 -11.60 19.78 -2.88
C GLU A 36 -11.36 20.12 -1.40
N LYS A 37 -11.22 19.14 -0.51
CA LYS A 37 -10.84 19.41 0.90
C LYS A 37 -9.40 19.89 1.01
N SER A 38 -8.49 19.43 0.14
CA SER A 38 -7.10 19.91 0.12
C SER A 38 -7.01 21.41 -0.21
N ASN A 39 -7.89 21.93 -1.06
CA ASN A 39 -7.87 23.34 -1.48
C ASN A 39 -8.25 24.33 -0.36
N ASN A 40 -8.95 23.87 0.68
CA ASN A 40 -9.33 24.71 1.82
C ASN A 40 -8.33 24.66 3.00
N ILE A 41 -7.26 23.87 2.89
CA ILE A 41 -6.25 23.78 3.94
C ILE A 41 -5.22 24.89 3.72
N THR A 42 -5.38 25.99 4.44
CA THR A 42 -4.49 27.16 4.37
C THR A 42 -3.64 27.35 5.62
N SER A 43 -4.00 26.67 6.72
CA SER A 43 -3.30 26.77 8.00
C SER A 43 -2.95 25.40 8.58
N PHE A 44 -1.97 25.37 9.48
CA PHE A 44 -1.58 24.15 10.18
C PHE A 44 -2.73 23.57 11.00
N GLU A 45 -3.57 24.40 11.62
CA GLU A 45 -4.75 23.97 12.38
C GLU A 45 -5.76 23.25 11.48
N SER A 46 -6.09 23.84 10.33
CA SER A 46 -7.01 23.21 9.36
C SER A 46 -6.45 21.88 8.83
N TYR A 47 -5.12 21.76 8.69
CA TYR A 47 -4.45 20.52 8.33
C TYR A 47 -4.56 19.46 9.44
N LEU A 48 -4.37 19.85 10.70
CA LEU A 48 -4.50 18.92 11.83
C LEU A 48 -5.91 18.34 11.90
N ASP A 49 -6.93 19.18 11.69
CA ASP A 49 -8.33 18.75 11.70
C ASP A 49 -8.64 17.85 10.50
N ALA A 50 -8.22 18.25 9.28
CA ALA A 50 -8.46 17.50 8.06
C ALA A 50 -7.86 16.08 8.08
N PHE A 51 -6.70 15.90 8.73
CA PHE A 51 -6.00 14.61 8.83
C PHE A 51 -6.09 13.96 10.22
N ASN A 52 -6.94 14.48 11.12
CA ASN A 52 -7.13 14.00 12.50
C ASN A 52 -5.81 13.80 13.27
N LYS A 53 -4.92 14.79 13.21
CA LYS A 53 -3.59 14.76 13.84
C LYS A 53 -3.60 15.46 15.19
N LYS A 54 -2.90 14.86 16.16
CA LYS A 54 -2.77 15.42 17.52
C LYS A 54 -1.31 15.35 17.98
N TYR A 55 -0.81 16.48 18.51
CA TYR A 55 0.54 16.61 19.06
C TYR A 55 0.48 17.19 20.47
N PHE A 56 0.78 16.37 21.47
CA PHE A 56 0.71 16.80 22.88
C PHE A 56 1.94 17.57 23.35
N ALA A 57 3.11 17.23 22.80
CA ALA A 57 4.37 17.88 23.18
C ALA A 57 4.61 19.13 22.33
N LYS A 58 4.74 20.30 22.99
CA LYS A 58 4.94 21.60 22.31
C LYS A 58 6.08 21.59 21.30
N TYR A 59 7.23 21.04 21.67
CA TYR A 59 8.39 20.97 20.76
C TYR A 59 8.12 20.12 19.50
N ARG A 60 7.28 19.06 19.61
CA ARG A 60 6.91 18.25 18.44
C ARG A 60 5.94 19.02 17.57
N MET A 61 4.91 19.63 18.18
CA MET A 61 3.94 20.45 17.46
C MET A 61 4.63 21.54 16.64
N GLU A 62 5.58 22.25 17.25
CA GLU A 62 6.32 23.32 16.57
C GLU A 62 7.11 22.79 15.37
N ARG A 63 7.87 21.70 15.55
CA ARG A 63 8.60 21.06 14.43
C ARG A 63 7.69 20.61 13.30
N ARG A 64 6.49 20.12 13.63
CA ARG A 64 5.47 19.71 12.64
C ARG A 64 4.88 20.90 11.90
N ARG A 65 4.63 22.01 12.61
CA ARG A 65 4.17 23.27 12.02
C ARG A 65 5.19 23.81 11.04
N THR A 66 6.46 23.93 11.44
CA THR A 66 7.54 24.41 10.56
C THR A 66 7.68 23.55 9.30
N ALA A 67 7.61 22.21 9.44
CA ALA A 67 7.66 21.31 8.29
C ALA A 67 6.45 21.49 7.37
N PHE A 68 5.25 21.63 7.94
CA PHE A 68 4.02 21.87 7.20
C PHE A 68 4.07 23.17 6.39
N GLU A 69 4.44 24.29 7.02
CA GLU A 69 4.51 25.59 6.35
C GLU A 69 5.49 25.57 5.18
N LYS A 70 6.67 24.97 5.40
CA LYS A 70 7.68 24.78 4.34
C LYS A 70 7.15 23.93 3.19
N ASN A 71 6.52 22.79 3.49
CA ASN A 71 6.00 21.89 2.47
C ASN A 71 4.81 22.51 1.72
N LEU A 72 3.97 23.31 2.39
CA LEU A 72 2.88 24.04 1.76
C LEU A 72 3.40 25.09 0.76
N GLU A 73 4.46 25.82 1.12
CA GLU A 73 5.13 26.75 0.21
C GLU A 73 5.72 26.02 -1.00
N GLU A 74 6.38 24.88 -0.79
CA GLU A 74 6.93 24.03 -1.85
C GLU A 74 5.83 23.54 -2.81
N ILE A 75 4.72 23.03 -2.27
CA ILE A 75 3.55 22.60 -3.05
C ILE A 75 3.01 23.75 -3.90
N ASN A 76 2.82 24.92 -3.30
CA ASN A 76 2.28 26.08 -4.01
C ASN A 76 3.23 26.57 -5.10
N SER A 77 4.53 26.59 -4.83
CA SER A 77 5.53 26.98 -5.84
C SER A 77 5.56 26.01 -7.01
N HIS A 78 5.61 24.70 -6.72
CA HIS A 78 5.60 23.67 -7.73
C HIS A 78 4.32 23.69 -8.58
N ASN A 79 3.17 23.93 -7.96
CA ASN A 79 1.92 24.02 -8.69
C ASN A 79 1.84 25.26 -9.60
N ARG A 80 2.47 26.39 -9.24
CA ARG A 80 2.64 27.52 -10.17
C ARG A 80 3.51 27.15 -11.37
N GLU A 81 4.62 26.46 -11.13
CA GLU A 81 5.49 25.96 -12.21
C GLU A 81 4.74 24.99 -13.15
N PHE A 82 3.83 24.18 -12.62
CA PHE A 82 2.93 23.37 -13.42
C PHE A 82 2.01 24.23 -14.32
N GLU A 83 1.38 25.28 -13.80
CA GLU A 83 0.55 26.19 -14.61
C GLU A 83 1.35 26.89 -15.71
N GLU A 84 2.62 27.18 -15.44
CA GLU A 84 3.56 27.76 -16.41
C GLU A 84 4.10 26.74 -17.43
N GLY A 85 3.73 25.47 -17.33
CA GLY A 85 4.21 24.40 -18.20
C GLY A 85 5.65 23.96 -17.94
N LYS A 86 6.23 24.34 -16.80
CA LYS A 86 7.59 23.96 -16.38
C LYS A 86 7.65 22.63 -15.63
N SER A 87 6.52 22.20 -15.06
CA SER A 87 6.36 20.87 -14.44
C SER A 87 5.33 20.03 -15.19
N GLN A 88 5.51 18.71 -15.16
CA GLN A 88 4.58 17.74 -15.74
C GLN A 88 3.59 17.16 -14.73
N PHE A 89 3.70 17.54 -13.45
CA PHE A 89 2.84 17.05 -12.39
C PHE A 89 2.47 18.15 -11.38
N ARG A 90 1.43 17.88 -10.60
CA ARG A 90 1.01 18.72 -9.47
C ARG A 90 1.34 18.03 -8.17
N MET A 91 1.60 18.82 -7.14
CA MET A 91 1.70 18.35 -5.76
C MET A 91 0.40 18.66 -5.01
N GLY A 92 0.08 17.84 -4.03
CA GLY A 92 -1.09 18.03 -3.17
C GLY A 92 -0.75 17.75 -1.71
N LEU A 93 -1.51 18.37 -0.81
CA LEU A 93 -1.39 18.08 0.61
C LEU A 93 -1.83 16.64 0.88
N ASN A 94 -1.07 15.97 1.74
CA ASN A 94 -1.37 14.62 2.19
C ASN A 94 -0.99 14.46 3.66
N LYS A 95 -1.24 13.29 4.24
CA LYS A 95 -0.98 12.99 5.66
C LYS A 95 0.50 13.12 6.09
N PHE A 96 1.42 13.35 5.16
CA PHE A 96 2.85 13.51 5.41
C PHE A 96 3.32 14.96 5.26
N ALA A 97 2.43 15.92 4.97
CA ALA A 97 2.80 17.31 4.74
C ALA A 97 3.48 17.99 5.95
N ASP A 98 3.35 17.45 7.17
CA ASP A 98 4.01 17.92 8.39
C ASP A 98 5.29 17.14 8.75
N LEU A 99 5.81 16.33 7.82
CA LEU A 99 7.09 15.65 7.96
C LEU A 99 8.15 16.39 7.15
N ASP A 100 9.31 16.62 7.77
CA ASP A 100 10.50 16.97 7.00
C ASP A 100 10.97 15.75 6.18
N ASN A 101 11.60 16.01 5.02
CA ASN A 101 11.99 14.94 4.09
C ASN A 101 12.91 13.88 4.72
N GLU A 102 13.82 14.28 5.60
CA GLU A 102 14.74 13.34 6.25
C GLU A 102 14.01 12.44 7.24
N LEU A 103 13.06 12.99 8.00
CA LEU A 103 12.21 12.26 8.90
C LEU A 103 11.22 11.36 8.15
N TYR A 104 10.66 11.83 7.03
CA TYR A 104 9.83 11.03 6.15
C TYR A 104 10.60 9.81 5.65
N LYS A 105 11.79 10.00 5.06
CA LYS A 105 12.66 8.90 4.61
C LYS A 105 12.96 7.94 5.77
N LYS A 106 13.41 8.46 6.91
CA LYS A 106 13.77 7.67 8.10
C LYS A 106 12.61 6.84 8.66
N GLN A 107 11.37 7.33 8.54
CA GLN A 107 10.18 6.65 9.09
C GLN A 107 9.51 5.72 8.08
N MET A 108 9.40 6.14 6.82
CA MET A 108 8.56 5.49 5.82
C MET A 108 9.37 4.68 4.79
N VAL A 109 10.58 5.13 4.45
CA VAL A 109 11.41 4.54 3.39
C VAL A 109 12.62 3.83 4.02
N ARG A 110 12.42 2.56 4.39
CA ARG A 110 13.46 1.71 5.01
C ARG A 110 13.90 0.57 4.11
N MET A 111 14.04 0.84 2.83
CA MET A 111 14.69 -0.09 1.91
C MET A 111 16.16 -0.22 2.28
N ARG A 112 16.64 -1.45 2.42
CA ARG A 112 18.03 -1.75 2.71
C ARG A 112 18.71 -2.17 1.42
N ASP A 113 19.87 -1.57 1.19
CA ASP A 113 20.75 -2.03 0.14
C ASP A 113 21.25 -3.44 0.49
N THR A 114 21.42 -4.25 -0.54
CA THR A 114 22.07 -5.55 -0.41
C THR A 114 23.29 -5.51 -1.25
N ASN A 115 24.43 -5.92 -0.68
CA ASN A 115 25.68 -6.01 -1.41
C ASN A 115 25.42 -6.62 -2.79
N HIS A 116 25.63 -5.79 -3.82
CA HIS A 116 25.62 -6.20 -5.20
C HIS A 116 26.83 -7.12 -5.42
N ARG A 117 26.77 -8.36 -4.92
CA ARG A 117 27.46 -9.42 -5.63
C ARG A 117 26.83 -9.41 -7.01
N LYS A 118 27.63 -9.15 -8.04
CA LYS A 118 27.28 -9.44 -9.44
C LYS A 118 26.46 -10.72 -9.39
N MET A 119 25.20 -10.63 -9.79
CA MET A 119 24.43 -11.86 -9.98
C MET A 119 25.28 -12.70 -10.92
N ASP A 120 25.60 -13.93 -10.52
CA ASP A 120 26.24 -14.85 -11.45
C ASP A 120 25.34 -14.85 -12.69
N VAL A 121 25.97 -14.64 -13.85
CA VAL A 121 25.32 -14.43 -15.15
C VAL A 121 24.49 -15.65 -15.58
N GLU A 122 24.49 -16.71 -14.77
CA GLU A 122 23.65 -17.91 -14.89
C GLU A 122 22.20 -17.72 -14.38
N ILE A 123 21.72 -16.50 -14.17
CA ILE A 123 20.26 -16.30 -14.24
C ILE A 123 19.89 -16.41 -15.70
N ASN A 124 19.24 -17.51 -16.06
CA ASN A 124 18.71 -17.79 -17.39
C ASN A 124 18.21 -16.48 -18.04
N ASP A 125 18.93 -16.00 -19.07
CA ASP A 125 18.64 -14.76 -19.79
C ASP A 125 17.20 -14.75 -20.36
N GLU A 126 16.53 -15.89 -20.41
CA GLU A 126 15.11 -16.03 -20.76
C GLU A 126 14.16 -15.14 -19.94
N ILE A 127 14.44 -14.85 -18.66
CA ILE A 127 13.49 -14.10 -17.80
C ILE A 127 13.60 -12.59 -17.98
N VAL A 128 14.78 -12.06 -18.35
CA VAL A 128 15.03 -10.60 -18.42
C VAL A 128 15.17 -10.13 -19.88
N GLY A 129 15.48 -11.03 -20.81
CA GLY A 129 15.83 -10.71 -22.20
C GLY A 129 14.92 -11.30 -23.26
N ALA A 130 13.75 -11.85 -22.91
CA ALA A 130 12.74 -12.16 -23.92
C ALA A 130 12.32 -10.83 -24.58
N ALA A 131 12.97 -10.50 -25.71
CA ALA A 131 12.62 -9.39 -26.56
C ALA A 131 11.19 -9.63 -27.02
N ALA A 132 10.23 -9.17 -26.23
CA ALA A 132 8.83 -9.22 -26.56
C ALA A 132 8.69 -8.42 -27.85
N LYS A 133 8.46 -9.13 -28.95
CA LYS A 133 8.36 -8.53 -30.29
C LYS A 133 7.14 -7.61 -30.40
N ASP A 134 6.17 -7.81 -29.50
CA ASP A 134 4.87 -7.15 -29.50
C ASP A 134 4.58 -6.52 -28.11
N VAL A 135 5.44 -5.59 -27.66
CA VAL A 135 5.14 -4.78 -26.46
C VAL A 135 4.11 -3.72 -26.84
N PRO A 136 2.96 -3.63 -26.15
CA PRO A 136 1.97 -2.59 -26.43
C PRO A 136 2.49 -1.21 -26.02
N ASP A 137 2.06 -0.16 -26.74
CA ASP A 137 2.40 1.24 -26.43
C ASP A 137 1.99 1.66 -25.00
N SER A 138 0.99 0.99 -24.43
CA SER A 138 0.59 1.18 -23.03
C SER A 138 0.06 -0.12 -22.43
N LEU A 139 0.33 -0.32 -21.13
CA LEU A 139 -0.17 -1.45 -20.36
C LEU A 139 -0.61 -0.97 -18.97
N ASP A 140 -1.88 -1.20 -18.63
CA ASP A 140 -2.42 -0.95 -17.30
C ASP A 140 -3.08 -2.22 -16.75
N TRP A 141 -2.42 -2.86 -15.77
CA TRP A 141 -2.93 -4.07 -15.11
C TRP A 141 -4.27 -3.87 -14.41
N ARG A 142 -4.64 -2.63 -14.03
CA ARG A 142 -5.94 -2.33 -13.41
C ARG A 142 -7.07 -2.59 -14.38
N THR A 143 -6.89 -2.21 -15.65
CA THR A 143 -7.87 -2.51 -16.73
C THR A 143 -7.98 -3.99 -17.04
N LYS A 144 -6.98 -4.78 -16.64
CA LYS A 144 -6.95 -6.24 -16.78
C LYS A 144 -7.47 -6.97 -15.54
N GLY A 145 -8.00 -6.24 -14.55
CA GLY A 145 -8.61 -6.79 -13.33
C GLY A 145 -7.72 -6.75 -12.08
N PHE A 146 -6.49 -6.23 -12.15
CA PHE A 146 -5.64 -6.02 -10.98
C PHE A 146 -6.06 -4.72 -10.26
N VAL A 147 -7.29 -4.71 -9.75
CA VAL A 147 -7.85 -3.58 -9.02
C VAL A 147 -7.78 -3.88 -7.53
N THR A 148 -7.01 -3.08 -6.80
CA THR A 148 -6.79 -3.27 -5.36
C THR A 148 -7.19 -2.00 -4.62
N SER A 149 -7.70 -2.14 -3.41
CA SER A 149 -7.86 -0.99 -2.52
C SER A 149 -6.49 -0.37 -2.19
N PRO A 150 -6.41 0.95 -1.93
CA PRO A 150 -5.19 1.56 -1.42
C PRO A 150 -4.69 0.85 -0.17
N VAL A 151 -3.39 0.59 -0.09
CA VAL A 151 -2.74 -0.06 1.05
C VAL A 151 -1.81 0.88 1.80
N ASN A 152 -1.60 0.58 3.08
CA ASN A 152 -0.87 1.45 3.98
C ASN A 152 0.01 0.62 4.94
N GLN A 153 1.33 0.74 4.79
CA GLN A 153 2.33 0.18 5.72
C GLN A 153 2.36 0.86 7.09
N LYS A 154 1.49 1.86 7.31
CA LYS A 154 1.38 2.67 8.52
C LYS A 154 2.76 3.24 8.91
N THR A 155 3.23 3.02 10.13
CA THR A 155 4.52 3.54 10.64
C THR A 155 5.66 2.51 10.57
N CYS A 156 5.39 1.33 10.02
CA CYS A 156 6.36 0.26 9.88
C CYS A 156 7.11 0.39 8.55
N GLY A 157 8.45 0.36 8.60
CA GLY A 157 9.31 0.40 7.40
C GLY A 157 9.30 -0.92 6.61
N SER A 158 8.13 -1.31 6.14
CA SER A 158 7.85 -2.61 5.52
C SER A 158 7.51 -2.52 4.03
N CYS A 159 7.85 -1.39 3.39
CA CYS A 159 7.69 -1.19 1.94
C CYS A 159 8.18 -2.40 1.11
N TYR A 160 9.32 -3.00 1.47
CA TYR A 160 9.84 -4.22 0.83
C TYR A 160 8.84 -5.39 0.83
N ALA A 161 8.12 -5.60 1.94
CA ALA A 161 7.15 -6.68 2.09
C ALA A 161 5.91 -6.41 1.24
N PHE A 162 5.42 -5.16 1.23
CA PHE A 162 4.32 -4.76 0.35
C PHE A 162 4.68 -4.94 -1.11
N SER A 163 5.85 -4.47 -1.56
CA SER A 163 6.30 -4.62 -2.95
C SER A 163 6.32 -6.09 -3.40
N ILE A 164 6.92 -6.99 -2.61
CA ILE A 164 6.97 -8.42 -2.95
C ILE A 164 5.59 -9.07 -2.89
N SER A 165 4.78 -8.77 -1.86
CA SER A 165 3.45 -9.35 -1.73
C SER A 165 2.53 -9.01 -2.93
N TYR A 166 2.60 -7.77 -3.43
CA TYR A 166 1.78 -7.32 -4.55
C TYR A 166 2.28 -7.90 -5.88
N ALA A 167 3.60 -8.03 -6.05
CA ALA A 167 4.16 -8.73 -7.20
C ALA A 167 3.68 -10.19 -7.25
N ILE A 168 3.72 -10.91 -6.12
CA ILE A 168 3.22 -12.29 -6.02
C ILE A 168 1.72 -12.36 -6.26
N THR A 169 0.95 -11.43 -5.69
CA THR A 169 -0.50 -11.32 -5.92
C THR A 169 -0.80 -11.16 -7.42
N GLY A 170 0.00 -10.36 -8.14
CA GLY A 170 -0.11 -10.20 -9.59
C GLY A 170 0.15 -11.50 -10.35
N GLN A 171 1.19 -12.24 -9.97
CA GLN A 171 1.51 -13.55 -10.56
C GLN A 171 0.42 -14.59 -10.28
N ILE A 172 -0.14 -14.60 -9.06
CA ILE A 172 -1.27 -15.46 -8.71
C ILE A 172 -2.46 -15.10 -9.61
N MET A 173 -2.82 -13.82 -9.71
CA MET A 173 -3.92 -13.38 -10.55
C MET A 173 -3.74 -13.80 -12.02
N GLN A 174 -2.54 -13.65 -12.59
CA GLN A 174 -2.27 -14.12 -13.95
C GLN A 174 -2.44 -15.63 -14.09
N ARG A 175 -2.05 -16.41 -13.07
CA ARG A 175 -2.10 -17.88 -13.12
C ARG A 175 -3.48 -18.47 -12.88
N ILE A 176 -4.26 -17.90 -11.96
CA ILE A 176 -5.56 -18.46 -11.53
C ILE A 176 -6.76 -17.59 -11.90
N GLY A 177 -6.55 -16.43 -12.51
CA GLY A 177 -7.62 -15.54 -12.99
C GLY A 177 -8.36 -14.76 -11.91
N ARG A 178 -7.89 -14.77 -10.64
CA ARG A 178 -8.51 -14.03 -9.53
C ARG A 178 -7.49 -13.42 -8.59
N LEU A 179 -7.82 -12.27 -8.01
CA LEU A 179 -7.01 -11.61 -7.00
C LEU A 179 -7.05 -12.39 -5.68
N GLU A 180 -5.87 -12.79 -5.19
CA GLU A 180 -5.69 -13.42 -3.89
C GLU A 180 -4.49 -12.76 -3.20
N PHE A 181 -4.75 -12.03 -2.13
CA PHE A 181 -3.71 -11.27 -1.43
C PHE A 181 -2.91 -12.17 -0.49
N VAL A 182 -1.59 -12.00 -0.52
CA VAL A 182 -0.65 -12.73 0.33
C VAL A 182 -0.16 -11.90 1.51
N SER A 183 0.26 -12.56 2.60
CA SER A 183 0.58 -11.91 3.87
C SER A 183 1.88 -11.10 3.81
N GLN A 184 1.75 -9.77 3.93
CA GLN A 184 2.89 -8.89 4.18
C GLN A 184 3.49 -9.14 5.57
N GLN A 185 2.65 -9.53 6.54
CA GLN A 185 3.10 -9.74 7.91
C GLN A 185 4.05 -10.90 8.04
N GLN A 186 3.79 -12.01 7.32
CA GLN A 186 4.74 -13.12 7.25
C GLN A 186 6.11 -12.65 6.75
N LEU A 187 6.14 -11.81 5.72
CA LEU A 187 7.40 -11.26 5.21
C LEU A 187 8.08 -10.38 6.26
N VAL A 188 7.33 -9.54 6.99
CA VAL A 188 7.88 -8.71 8.07
C VAL A 188 8.46 -9.56 9.21
N ASP A 189 7.76 -10.63 9.61
CA ASP A 189 8.09 -11.40 10.80
C ASP A 189 9.15 -12.47 10.53
N CYS A 190 9.11 -13.11 9.36
CA CYS A 190 9.90 -14.31 9.10
C CYS A 190 11.12 -14.07 8.22
N SER A 191 11.10 -13.08 7.31
CA SER A 191 12.26 -12.82 6.43
C SER A 191 13.47 -12.21 7.16
N VAL A 192 13.36 -12.00 8.48
CA VAL A 192 14.51 -11.67 9.33
C VAL A 192 15.59 -12.75 9.28
N GLU A 193 15.21 -14.00 9.01
CA GLU A 193 16.16 -15.12 8.88
C GLU A 193 17.12 -14.98 7.69
N THR A 194 16.72 -14.22 6.66
CA THR A 194 17.52 -13.96 5.46
C THR A 194 18.15 -12.57 5.45
N GLY A 195 18.05 -11.82 6.54
CA GLY A 195 18.74 -10.55 6.74
C GLY A 195 17.85 -9.30 6.74
N ASN A 196 16.53 -9.43 6.62
CA ASN A 196 15.62 -8.30 6.85
C ASN A 196 15.49 -7.98 8.35
N GLN A 197 14.87 -6.84 8.67
CA GLN A 197 14.76 -6.36 10.05
C GLN A 197 13.33 -5.95 10.41
N GLY A 198 12.33 -6.63 9.87
CA GLY A 198 10.92 -6.32 10.10
C GLY A 198 10.61 -4.85 9.78
N CYS A 199 10.09 -4.10 10.76
CA CYS A 199 9.78 -2.68 10.61
C CYS A 199 11.00 -1.75 10.62
N ALA A 200 12.20 -2.25 10.95
CA ALA A 200 13.44 -1.47 10.82
C ALA A 200 13.98 -1.45 9.37
N GLY A 201 13.32 -2.14 8.45
CA GLY A 201 13.64 -2.14 7.03
C GLY A 201 14.00 -3.50 6.48
N GLY A 202 14.08 -3.59 5.16
CA GLY A 202 14.39 -4.82 4.47
C GLY A 202 14.71 -4.61 2.99
N SER A 203 15.06 -5.71 2.33
CA SER A 203 15.42 -5.78 0.92
C SER A 203 14.49 -6.73 0.19
N LEU A 204 14.15 -6.37 -1.05
CA LEU A 204 13.43 -7.25 -1.96
C LEU A 204 14.18 -8.58 -2.15
N ARG A 205 15.51 -8.53 -2.29
CA ARG A 205 16.34 -9.73 -2.54
C ARG A 205 16.32 -10.70 -1.36
N TYR A 206 16.48 -10.19 -0.14
CA TYR A 206 16.39 -11.03 1.06
C TYR A 206 15.00 -11.60 1.26
N THR A 207 13.97 -10.83 0.90
CA THR A 207 12.57 -11.29 0.95
C THR A 207 12.31 -12.43 -0.05
N LEU A 208 12.84 -12.32 -1.27
CA LEU A 208 12.74 -13.39 -2.27
C LEU A 208 13.52 -14.64 -1.85
N LYS A 209 14.74 -14.50 -1.30
CA LYS A 209 15.50 -15.62 -0.73
C LYS A 209 14.74 -16.33 0.41
N TYR A 210 14.05 -15.55 1.24
CA TYR A 210 13.19 -16.10 2.29
C TYR A 210 12.08 -16.96 1.69
N LEU A 211 11.38 -16.46 0.68
CA LEU A 211 10.29 -17.18 0.03
C LEU A 211 10.74 -18.46 -0.66
N GLU A 212 11.90 -18.42 -1.33
CA GLU A 212 12.54 -19.60 -1.93
C GLU A 212 12.83 -20.67 -0.88
N LYS A 213 13.40 -20.28 0.28
CA LYS A 213 13.72 -21.19 1.37
C LYS A 213 12.47 -21.72 2.09
N CYS A 214 11.50 -20.86 2.36
CA CYS A 214 10.28 -21.19 3.10
C CYS A 214 9.31 -22.04 2.27
N GLY A 215 9.38 -21.95 0.93
CA GLY A 215 8.54 -22.72 0.01
C GLY A 215 7.09 -22.23 -0.10
N GLY A 216 6.73 -21.08 0.49
CA GLY A 216 5.37 -20.56 0.42
C GLY A 216 5.12 -19.26 1.17
N ILE A 217 3.95 -18.69 0.92
CA ILE A 217 3.43 -17.49 1.59
C ILE A 217 1.95 -17.70 1.91
N MET A 218 1.54 -17.32 3.11
CA MET A 218 0.16 -17.41 3.58
C MET A 218 -0.70 -16.32 2.95
N ARG A 219 -2.02 -16.54 2.96
CA ARG A 219 -2.98 -15.50 2.56
C ARG A 219 -2.97 -14.37 3.57
N GLN A 220 -3.25 -13.16 3.11
CA GLN A 220 -3.36 -11.98 3.96
C GLN A 220 -4.44 -12.14 5.05
N VAL A 221 -5.50 -12.91 4.76
CA VAL A 221 -6.58 -13.18 5.73
C VAL A 221 -6.17 -14.15 6.83
N ASP A 222 -5.24 -15.07 6.56
CA ASP A 222 -4.78 -16.06 7.54
C ASP A 222 -3.66 -15.49 8.43
N TYR A 223 -2.87 -14.55 7.90
CA TYR A 223 -1.86 -13.81 8.66
C TYR A 223 -1.96 -12.29 8.37
N PRO A 224 -2.86 -11.58 9.07
CA PRO A 224 -3.12 -10.16 8.83
C PRO A 224 -1.96 -9.24 9.19
N TYR A 225 -1.89 -8.10 8.50
CA TYR A 225 -0.89 -7.06 8.74
C TYR A 225 -1.13 -6.28 10.05
N THR A 226 -0.14 -6.28 10.94
CA THR A 226 -0.22 -5.64 12.26
C THR A 226 0.60 -4.35 12.36
N SER A 227 1.39 -4.01 11.32
CA SER A 227 2.32 -2.86 11.36
C SER A 227 3.32 -2.91 12.52
N SER A 228 3.65 -4.11 12.99
CA SER A 228 4.67 -4.32 14.02
C SER A 228 5.51 -5.54 13.67
N ALA A 229 6.76 -5.56 14.13
CA ALA A 229 7.54 -6.79 14.15
C ALA A 229 7.18 -7.56 15.43
N PRO A 230 7.40 -8.89 15.50
CA PRO A 230 7.15 -9.65 16.70
C PRO A 230 7.99 -9.04 17.82
N ARG A 231 7.42 -8.89 19.01
CA ARG A 231 8.25 -8.63 20.19
C ARG A 231 9.17 -9.83 20.31
N ARG A 232 10.48 -9.63 20.17
CA ARG A 232 11.44 -10.65 20.59
C ARG A 232 11.06 -10.98 22.03
N SER A 233 10.55 -12.19 22.28
CA SER A 233 10.52 -12.72 23.63
C SER A 233 11.95 -12.61 24.12
N SER A 234 12.17 -11.74 25.09
CA SER A 234 13.41 -11.72 25.86
C SER A 234 13.52 -13.09 26.51
N GLY A 235 14.14 -14.04 25.80
CA GLY A 235 14.61 -15.28 26.38
C GLY A 235 15.61 -14.88 27.44
N GLY A 236 15.22 -15.07 28.70
CA GLY A 236 16.14 -15.08 29.84
C GLY A 236 16.90 -16.39 29.87
#